data_AF-A0A7C0Y9Y7-F1
#
_entry.id   AF-A0A7C0Y9Y7-F1
#
_cell.length_a   1.000
_cell.length_b   1.000
_cell.length_c   1.000
_cell.angle_alpha   90.00
_cell.angle_beta   90.00
_cell.angle_gamma   90.00
#
_symmetry.space_group_name_H-M   'P 1'
#
loop_
_entity.id
_entity.type
_entity.pdbx_description
1 polymer ?
#
loop_
_entity_poly.entity_id
_entity_poly.type
_entity_poly.pdbx_seq_one_letter_code
_entity_poly.pdbx_strand_id
1 'polypeptide(L)' 'MPINLILTYGEKSKAIKDGIKEKERVKSFRDISEIFEFLDRNIKDGDIILVKGSRIMGMERIVNYIVEKFSR' A
#
# COMPACT_ATOMS: atom_id res chain seq x y z
N MET A 1 -7.23 -15.87 -5.16
CA MET A 1 -6.67 -15.63 -3.81
C MET A 1 -7.37 -14.42 -3.22
N PRO A 2 -7.91 -14.49 -1.99
CA PRO A 2 -8.49 -13.31 -1.34
C PRO A 2 -7.38 -12.31 -1.00
N ILE A 3 -7.60 -11.03 -1.28
CA ILE A 3 -6.69 -9.95 -0.88
C ILE A 3 -6.86 -9.75 0.64
N ASN A 4 -5.78 -9.90 1.41
CA ASN A 4 -5.84 -9.79 2.88
C ASN A 4 -5.86 -8.34 3.39
N LEU A 5 -5.15 -7.44 2.69
CA LEU A 5 -4.95 -6.06 3.09
C LEU A 5 -4.83 -5.15 1.86
N ILE A 6 -5.44 -3.98 1.93
CA ILE A 6 -5.41 -2.95 0.89
C ILE A 6 -4.92 -1.66 1.51
N LEU A 7 -3.81 -1.15 0.99
CA LEU A 7 -3.29 0.18 1.33
C LEU A 7 -3.66 1.15 0.22
N THR A 8 -4.29 2.26 0.56
CA THR A 8 -4.65 3.31 -0.39
C THR A 8 -3.94 4.61 -0.01
N TYR A 9 -3.43 5.34 -0.99
CA TYR A 9 -2.66 6.56 -0.77
C TYR A 9 -3.16 7.68 -1.67
N GLY A 10 -3.32 8.88 -1.10
CA GLY A 10 -3.75 10.10 -1.79
C GLY A 10 -5.23 10.42 -1.64
N GLU A 11 -5.60 11.68 -1.88
CA GLU A 11 -6.93 12.22 -1.57
C GLU A 11 -8.08 11.47 -2.27
N LYS A 12 -7.90 11.15 -3.55
CA LYS A 12 -8.90 10.45 -4.36
C LYS A 12 -9.02 8.96 -4.02
N SER A 13 -8.06 8.42 -3.26
CA SER A 13 -8.04 7.00 -2.91
C SER A 13 -9.10 6.62 -1.87
N LYS A 14 -9.72 7.61 -1.22
CA LYS A 14 -10.84 7.40 -0.29
C LYS A 14 -12.03 6.69 -0.96
N ALA A 15 -12.27 6.96 -2.25
CA ALA A 15 -13.33 6.30 -3.01
C ALA A 15 -13.12 4.77 -3.11
N ILE A 16 -11.86 4.31 -3.13
CA ILE A 16 -11.53 2.87 -3.11
C ILE A 16 -11.98 2.27 -1.78
N LYS A 17 -11.67 2.94 -0.66
CA LYS A 17 -12.14 2.51 0.66
C LYS A 17 -13.65 2.46 0.70
N ASP A 18 -14.35 3.44 0.14
CA ASP A 18 -15.81 3.52 0.15
C ASP A 18 -16.47 2.38 -0.65
N GLY A 19 -15.84 1.90 -1.73
CA GLY A 19 -16.32 0.78 -2.54
C GLY A 19 -16.11 -0.62 -1.93
N ILE A 20 -15.25 -0.76 -0.92
CA ILE A 20 -14.92 -2.06 -0.31
C ILE A 20 -15.88 -2.37 0.85
N LYS A 21 -16.46 -3.57 0.90
CA LYS A 21 -17.38 -3.97 2.00
C LYS A 21 -16.65 -4.17 3.32
N GLU A 22 -15.51 -4.86 3.28
CA GLU A 22 -14.63 -5.16 4.42
C GLU A 22 -13.71 -3.97 4.75
N LYS A 23 -14.24 -2.94 5.40
CA LYS A 23 -13.50 -1.71 5.72
C LYS A 23 -12.28 -1.96 6.60
N GLU A 24 -12.29 -3.02 7.40
CA GLU A 24 -11.19 -3.43 8.27
C GLU A 24 -9.93 -3.87 7.50
N ARG A 25 -10.11 -4.28 6.24
CA ARG A 25 -9.01 -4.69 5.35
C ARG A 25 -8.40 -3.50 4.61
N VAL A 26 -8.88 -2.28 4.82
CA VAL A 26 -8.45 -1.09 4.07
C VAL A 26 -7.85 -0.05 5.00
N LYS A 27 -6.59 0.31 4.74
CA LYS A 27 -5.90 1.42 5.40
C LYS A 27 -5.63 2.53 4.38
N SER A 28 -6.05 3.74 4.69
CA SER A 28 -5.93 4.90 3.79
C SER A 28 -4.97 5.92 4.39
N PHE A 29 -4.05 6.39 3.56
CA PHE A 29 -2.95 7.28 3.93
C PHE A 29 -2.98 8.54 3.07
N ARG A 30 -2.46 9.63 3.59
CA ARG A 30 -2.40 10.91 2.88
C ARG A 30 -0.98 11.25 2.43
N ASP A 31 0.02 10.73 3.15
CA ASP A 31 1.42 10.84 2.82
C ASP A 31 2.04 9.47 2.51
N ILE A 32 3.04 9.46 1.63
CA ILE A 32 3.78 8.25 1.26
C ILE A 32 4.71 7.78 2.40
N SER A 33 5.18 8.70 3.25
CA SER A 33 5.93 8.37 4.46
C SER A 33 5.14 7.47 5.40
N GLU A 34 3.83 7.70 5.56
CA GLU A 34 2.97 6.83 6.37
C GLU A 34 2.88 5.40 5.80
N ILE A 35 2.94 5.25 4.47
CA ILE A 35 3.02 3.93 3.83
C ILE A 35 4.34 3.25 4.20
N PHE A 36 5.47 3.96 4.14
CA PHE A 36 6.78 3.39 4.50
C PHE A 36 6.83 2.93 5.95
N GLU A 37 6.34 3.77 6.88
CA GLU A 37 6.25 3.39 8.29
C GLU A 37 5.29 2.21 8.54
N PHE A 38 4.24 2.09 7.72
CA PHE A 38 3.34 0.95 7.80
C PHE A 38 4.04 -0.33 7.33
N LEU A 39 4.72 -0.29 6.19
CA LEU A 39 5.44 -1.44 5.64
C LEU A 39 6.49 -1.94 6.64
N ASP A 40 7.28 -1.03 7.23
CA ASP A 40 8.31 -1.35 8.23
C ASP A 40 7.81 -2.15 9.42
N ARG A 41 6.57 -1.89 9.84
CA ARG A 41 5.99 -2.49 11.04
C ARG A 41 5.18 -3.74 10.76
N ASN A 42 4.78 -3.98 9.51
CA ASN A 42 3.72 -4.94 9.21
C ASN A 42 4.07 -5.98 8.14
N ILE A 43 5.08 -5.74 7.29
CA ILE A 43 5.49 -6.73 6.28
C ILE A 43 6.11 -7.96 6.97
N LYS A 44 5.81 -9.14 6.44
CA LYS A 44 6.32 -10.42 6.92
C LYS A 44 6.89 -11.24 5.76
N ASP A 45 7.79 -12.15 6.09
CA ASP A 45 8.32 -13.11 5.12
C ASP A 45 7.17 -13.89 4.44
N GLY A 46 7.21 -13.96 3.11
CA GLY A 46 6.18 -14.60 2.31
C GLY A 46 5.00 -13.72 1.91
N ASP A 47 4.93 -12.45 2.35
CA ASP A 47 3.93 -11.51 1.87
C ASP A 47 4.08 -11.26 0.35
N ILE A 48 2.96 -11.31 -0.38
CA ILE A 48 2.89 -10.99 -1.81
C ILE A 48 2.32 -9.59 -1.95
N ILE A 49 3.12 -8.67 -2.50
CA ILE A 49 2.73 -7.26 -2.64
C ILE A 49 2.54 -6.90 -4.11
N LEU A 50 1.40 -6.26 -4.41
CA LEU A 50 1.10 -5.64 -5.70
C LEU A 50 1.00 -4.13 -5.53
N VAL A 51 1.85 -3.38 -6.24
CA VAL A 51 1.80 -1.92 -6.27
C VAL A 51 1.14 -1.45 -7.56
N LYS A 52 0.12 -0.59 -7.46
CA LYS A 52 -0.58 0.00 -8.62
C LYS A 52 -0.99 1.44 -8.35
N GLY A 53 -0.78 2.31 -9.34
CA GLY A 53 -1.27 3.68 -9.35
C GLY A 53 -1.02 4.35 -10.70
N SER A 54 -1.46 5.60 -10.86
CA SER A 54 -1.17 6.38 -12.06
C SER A 54 0.29 6.86 -12.08
N ARG A 55 0.82 7.13 -13.27
CA ARG A 55 2.24 7.54 -13.43
C ARG A 55 2.58 8.79 -12.63
N ILE A 56 1.67 9.76 -12.57
CA ILE A 56 1.89 11.03 -11.85
C ILE A 56 2.02 10.85 -10.32
N MET A 57 1.60 9.70 -9.78
CA MET A 57 1.71 9.43 -8.34
C MET A 57 3.11 8.99 -7.91
N GLY A 58 4.00 8.64 -8.86
CA GLY A 58 5.37 8.24 -8.52
C GLY A 58 5.45 6.96 -7.67
N MET A 59 4.59 5.97 -7.96
CA MET A 59 4.47 4.74 -7.16
C MET A 59 5.75 3.88 -7.17
N GLU A 60 6.66 4.11 -8.12
CA GLU A 60 8.01 3.53 -8.13
C GLU A 60 8.76 3.79 -6.83
N ARG A 61 8.46 4.88 -6.12
CA ARG A 61 9.03 5.16 -4.80
C ARG A 61 8.68 4.08 -3.77
N ILE A 62 7.47 3.54 -3.82
CA ILE A 62 7.03 2.43 -2.94
C ILE A 62 7.70 1.13 -3.38
N VAL A 63 7.80 0.89 -4.68
CA VAL A 63 8.47 -0.31 -5.21
C VAL A 63 9.94 -0.33 -4.78
N ASN A 64 10.67 0.77 -5.00
CA ASN A 64 12.08 0.88 -4.64
C ASN A 64 12.28 0.68 -3.14
N TYR A 65 11.44 1.32 -2.31
CA TYR A 65 11.48 1.14 -0.86
C TYR A 65 11.34 -0.33 -0.44
N ILE A 66 10.39 -1.06 -1.05
CA ILE A 66 10.17 -2.47 -0.74
C ILE A 66 11.38 -3.32 -1.16
N VAL A 67 11.88 -3.11 -2.38
CA VAL A 67 13.00 -3.88 -2.92
C VAL A 67 14.28 -3.66 -2.11
N GLU A 68 14.61 -2.41 -1.79
CA GLU A 68 15.84 -2.06 -1.06
C GLU A 68 15.86 -2.64 0.37
N LYS A 69 14.69 -2.72 1.01
CA LYS A 69 14.55 -3.07 2.42
C LYS A 69 14.19 -4.52 2.69
N PHE A 70 13.42 -5.15 1.80
CA PHE A 70 12.81 -6.47 2.07
C PHE A 70 13.09 -7.53 0.99
N SER A 71 13.76 -7.21 -0.12
CA SER A 71 14.09 -8.17 -1.19
C SER A 71 15.56 -8.58 -1.21
N ARG A 72 16.19 -8.73 -0.04
CA ARG A 72 17.57 -9.21 0.09
C ARG A 72 17.62 -10.71 0.29
#